data_AF-A0A935FBK1-F1
#
_entry.id   AF-A0A935FBK1-F1
#
_cell.length_a   1.000
_cell.length_b   1.000
_cell.length_c   1.000
_cell.angle_alpha   90.00
_cell.angle_beta   90.00
_cell.angle_gamma   90.00
#
_symmetry.space_group_name_H-M   'P 1'
#
loop_
_entity.id
_entity.type
_entity.pdbx_description
1 polymer ?
#
loop_
_entity_poly.entity_id
_entity_poly.type
_entity_poly.pdbx_seq_one_letter_code
_entity_poly.pdbx_strand_id
1 'polypeptide(L)'
;MKLNILLLATCCSQLFNSCGSLNVPIEKNKTENNTSFTFSDQNFTVNAGDFFSLSDKGLRANSKKIMIASSADMSKVIMYMQKQFKKGKFISYNITIKNPRYPKPYYGKIAFFNTNKKNQLEAVSRYREIEISDSYFESATRGRVALMYEYFKSKLVQTTVQVPTWVLLMSDEPL
;
A
#
# COMPACT_ATOMS: atom_id res chain seq x y z
N MET A 1 -3.47 58.61 -49.18
CA MET A 1 -2.13 58.45 -48.58
C MET A 1 -2.25 57.39 -47.49
N LYS A 2 -1.59 56.24 -47.67
CA LYS A 2 -1.79 55.03 -46.85
C LYS A 2 -1.11 55.17 -45.48
N LEU A 3 -1.81 54.80 -44.41
CA LEU A 3 -1.25 54.62 -43.07
C LEU A 3 -1.32 53.12 -42.71
N ASN A 4 -0.15 52.55 -42.43
CA ASN A 4 0.03 51.19 -41.90
C ASN A 4 -0.37 51.16 -40.42
N ILE A 5 -1.19 50.19 -40.01
CA ILE A 5 -1.15 49.66 -38.64
C ILE A 5 -1.26 48.12 -38.70
N LEU A 6 -0.16 47.50 -38.30
CA LEU A 6 -0.01 46.10 -37.92
C LEU A 6 -0.97 45.81 -36.74
N LEU A 7 -1.72 44.70 -36.76
CA LEU A 7 -2.15 44.10 -35.51
C LEU A 7 -2.11 42.57 -35.59
N LEU A 8 -1.36 42.04 -34.62
CA LEU A 8 -1.01 40.65 -34.41
C LEU A 8 -2.24 39.78 -34.19
N ALA A 9 -2.15 38.55 -34.71
CA ALA A 9 -3.02 37.44 -34.39
C ALA A 9 -2.89 37.05 -32.91
N THR A 10 -3.91 37.34 -32.11
CA THR A 10 -4.08 36.74 -30.79
C THR A 10 -4.82 35.42 -30.96
N CYS A 11 -4.07 34.35 -31.22
CA CYS A 11 -4.59 33.00 -31.10
C CYS A 11 -4.79 32.74 -29.60
N CYS A 12 -6.02 32.92 -29.13
CA CYS A 12 -6.45 32.51 -27.79
C CYS A 12 -6.38 30.97 -27.72
N SER A 13 -5.23 30.43 -27.33
CA SER A 13 -5.15 29.06 -26.83
C SER A 13 -5.90 29.01 -25.51
N GLN A 14 -7.17 28.58 -25.59
CA GLN A 14 -7.89 28.05 -24.44
C GLN A 14 -7.19 26.76 -23.99
N LEU A 15 -6.11 26.93 -23.23
CA LEU A 15 -5.58 25.89 -22.35
C LEU A 15 -6.64 25.68 -21.27
N PHE A 16 -7.55 24.75 -21.54
CA PHE A 16 -8.33 24.13 -20.49
C PHE A 16 -7.35 23.61 -19.44
N ASN A 17 -7.34 24.28 -18.29
CA ASN A 17 -6.83 23.76 -17.04
C ASN A 17 -7.57 22.45 -16.75
N SER A 18 -7.10 21.33 -17.31
CA SER A 18 -7.30 20.03 -16.68
C SER A 18 -6.36 20.00 -15.48
N CYS A 19 -6.74 20.72 -14.41
CA CYS A 19 -6.22 20.44 -13.09
C CYS A 19 -6.83 19.11 -12.62
N GLY A 20 -6.46 18.06 -13.33
CA GLY A 20 -6.80 16.69 -13.02
C GLY A 20 -6.22 16.38 -11.66
N SER A 21 -7.08 15.91 -10.76
CA SER A 21 -6.65 15.26 -9.53
C SER A 21 -5.88 13.97 -9.88
N LEU A 22 -4.60 14.06 -10.26
CA LEU A 22 -3.62 12.99 -10.19
C LEU A 22 -3.49 12.47 -8.75
N ASN A 23 -4.39 11.58 -8.32
CA ASN A 23 -4.05 10.64 -7.26
C ASN A 23 -2.85 9.87 -7.79
N VAL A 24 -1.65 10.04 -7.22
CA VAL A 24 -0.50 9.23 -7.63
C VAL A 24 -0.64 7.90 -6.93
N PRO A 25 -0.98 6.82 -7.67
CA PRO A 25 -0.96 5.49 -7.08
C PRO A 25 0.48 5.14 -6.71
N ILE A 26 0.67 4.53 -5.54
CA ILE A 26 1.99 4.01 -5.18
C ILE A 26 2.12 2.65 -5.86
N GLU A 27 2.86 2.65 -6.97
CA GLU A 27 3.05 1.47 -7.81
C GLU A 27 4.24 0.63 -7.37
N LYS A 28 5.33 1.26 -6.93
CA LYS A 28 6.58 0.56 -6.58
C LYS A 28 6.59 0.12 -5.12
N ASN A 29 7.18 -1.05 -4.87
CA ASN A 29 7.36 -1.62 -3.55
C ASN A 29 8.73 -2.29 -3.49
N LYS A 30 9.29 -2.34 -2.28
CA LYS A 30 10.56 -3.01 -1.97
C LYS A 30 10.36 -3.91 -0.77
N THR A 31 10.88 -5.12 -0.82
CA THR A 31 10.86 -6.07 0.28
C THR A 31 12.17 -5.99 1.06
N GLU A 32 12.11 -5.96 2.38
CA GLU A 32 13.27 -5.80 3.25
C GLU A 32 13.46 -6.99 4.20
N ASN A 33 14.54 -6.98 4.97
CA ASN A 33 14.83 -7.92 6.07
C ASN A 33 14.82 -9.42 5.70
N ASN A 34 15.66 -9.82 4.74
CA ASN A 34 15.90 -11.23 4.39
C ASN A 34 14.62 -12.06 4.14
N THR A 35 13.50 -11.41 3.86
CA THR A 35 12.20 -12.05 3.70
C THR A 35 11.83 -12.07 2.23
N SER A 36 11.43 -13.24 1.74
CA SER A 36 10.87 -13.41 0.39
C SER A 36 9.37 -13.60 0.45
N PHE A 37 8.66 -13.00 -0.49
CA PHE A 37 7.23 -13.11 -0.65
C PHE A 37 6.90 -13.85 -1.95
N THR A 38 6.17 -14.95 -1.85
CA THR A 38 5.58 -15.62 -3.02
C THR A 38 4.10 -15.29 -3.08
N PHE A 39 3.67 -14.61 -4.13
CA PHE A 39 2.27 -14.31 -4.41
C PHE A 39 1.62 -15.51 -5.09
N SER A 40 0.90 -16.31 -4.31
CA SER A 40 0.45 -17.64 -4.72
C SER A 40 -0.44 -17.60 -5.97
N ASP A 41 -1.39 -16.65 -6.01
CA ASP A 41 -2.38 -16.58 -7.09
C ASP A 41 -1.80 -15.94 -8.37
N GLN A 42 -0.74 -15.14 -8.25
CA GLN A 42 -0.07 -14.48 -9.38
C GLN A 42 1.21 -15.22 -9.82
N ASN A 43 1.58 -16.30 -9.12
CA ASN A 43 2.70 -17.17 -9.41
C ASN A 43 4.04 -16.43 -9.63
N PHE A 44 4.38 -15.51 -8.72
CA PHE A 44 5.69 -14.88 -8.71
C PHE A 44 6.25 -14.74 -7.31
N THR A 45 7.57 -14.63 -7.22
CA THR A 45 8.30 -14.41 -5.97
C THR A 45 9.09 -13.11 -6.06
N VAL A 46 9.15 -12.42 -4.93
CA VAL A 46 9.99 -11.24 -4.70
C VAL A 46 10.95 -11.59 -3.57
N ASN A 47 12.26 -11.49 -3.80
CA ASN A 47 13.25 -11.78 -2.77
C ASN A 47 13.55 -10.55 -1.94
N ALA A 48 14.30 -10.71 -0.85
CA ALA A 48 14.73 -9.58 -0.05
C ALA A 48 15.59 -8.61 -0.87
N GLY A 49 15.31 -7.32 -0.75
CA GLY A 49 15.99 -6.24 -1.48
C GLY A 49 15.42 -5.96 -2.88
N ASP A 50 14.59 -6.85 -3.42
CA ASP A 50 14.02 -6.69 -4.76
C ASP A 50 12.95 -5.60 -4.79
N PHE A 51 12.91 -4.87 -5.91
CA PHE A 51 11.82 -3.96 -6.23
C PHE A 51 10.79 -4.64 -7.13
N PHE A 52 9.52 -4.30 -6.94
CA PHE A 52 8.45 -4.69 -7.87
C PHE A 52 7.38 -3.60 -7.98
N SER A 53 6.82 -3.45 -9.18
CA SER A 53 5.63 -2.64 -9.39
C SER A 53 4.38 -3.51 -9.28
N LEU A 54 3.28 -2.95 -8.76
CA LEU A 54 2.01 -3.67 -8.69
C LEU A 54 1.51 -4.03 -10.11
N SER A 55 1.46 -3.05 -11.02
CA SER A 55 1.01 -3.25 -12.41
C SER A 55 1.76 -4.36 -13.14
N ASP A 56 3.09 -4.40 -13.01
CA ASP A 56 3.97 -5.34 -13.74
C ASP A 56 3.74 -6.79 -13.29
N LYS A 57 3.14 -6.96 -12.11
CA LYS A 57 2.83 -8.26 -11.50
C LYS A 57 1.34 -8.57 -11.50
N GLY A 58 0.53 -7.79 -12.22
CA GLY A 58 -0.93 -7.95 -12.26
C GLY A 58 -1.63 -7.65 -10.93
N LEU A 59 -0.96 -6.92 -10.03
CA LEU A 59 -1.50 -6.49 -8.76
C LEU A 59 -2.14 -5.10 -8.88
N ARG A 60 -3.04 -4.79 -7.96
CA ARG A 60 -3.83 -3.56 -7.91
C ARG A 60 -3.99 -3.11 -6.47
N ALA A 61 -3.88 -1.81 -6.26
CA ALA A 61 -4.19 -1.19 -4.99
C ALA A 61 -5.71 -0.92 -4.84
N ASN A 62 -6.18 -0.96 -3.60
CA ASN A 62 -7.50 -0.51 -3.21
C ASN A 62 -7.58 1.02 -3.34
N SER A 63 -8.68 1.50 -3.93
CA SER A 63 -9.00 2.93 -4.02
C SER A 63 -9.62 3.48 -2.74
N LYS A 64 -10.33 2.63 -1.98
CA LYS A 64 -10.94 3.00 -0.71
C LYS A 64 -9.89 2.95 0.40
N LYS A 65 -9.78 4.04 1.15
CA LYS A 65 -8.89 4.12 2.31
C LYS A 65 -9.49 3.46 3.54
N ILE A 66 -8.60 2.98 4.38
CA ILE A 66 -8.88 2.59 5.75
C ILE A 66 -8.30 3.68 6.66
N MET A 67 -9.02 4.02 7.72
CA MET A 67 -8.53 4.91 8.76
C MET A 67 -8.55 4.14 10.08
N ILE A 68 -7.41 4.08 10.73
CA ILE A 68 -7.25 3.46 12.05
C ILE A 68 -6.98 4.62 13.00
N ALA A 69 -7.80 4.78 14.04
CA ALA A 69 -7.51 5.80 15.06
C ALA A 69 -6.17 5.45 15.74
N SER A 70 -5.29 6.43 15.96
CA SER A 70 -3.98 6.13 16.57
C SER A 70 -4.09 5.57 18.00
N SER A 71 -5.23 5.80 18.66
CA SER A 71 -5.57 5.28 20.00
C SER A 71 -6.43 4.00 19.95
N ALA A 72 -6.56 3.36 18.78
CA ALA A 72 -7.40 2.18 18.64
C ALA A 72 -6.81 0.98 19.39
N ASP A 73 -7.69 0.19 19.99
CA ASP A 73 -7.35 -1.13 20.53
C ASP A 73 -6.96 -2.08 19.39
N MET A 74 -5.69 -2.45 19.34
CA MET A 74 -5.13 -3.27 18.26
C MET A 74 -5.78 -4.64 18.12
N SER A 75 -6.30 -5.23 19.21
CA SER A 75 -7.01 -6.51 19.13
C SER A 75 -8.30 -6.37 18.32
N LYS A 76 -9.02 -5.26 18.51
CA LYS A 76 -10.23 -4.95 17.73
C LYS A 76 -9.89 -4.61 16.28
N VAL A 77 -8.76 -3.94 16.04
CA VAL A 77 -8.28 -3.65 14.68
C VAL A 77 -7.94 -4.96 13.94
N ILE A 78 -7.23 -5.90 14.57
CA ILE A 78 -6.92 -7.22 14.01
C ILE A 78 -8.22 -7.95 13.63
N MET A 79 -9.16 -8.08 14.56
CA MET A 79 -10.46 -8.72 14.30
C MET A 79 -11.22 -8.05 13.14
N TYR A 80 -11.22 -6.72 13.10
CA TYR A 80 -11.85 -5.96 12.03
C TYR A 80 -11.19 -6.26 10.68
N MET A 81 -9.86 -6.23 10.61
CA MET A 81 -9.10 -6.50 9.40
C MET A 81 -9.33 -7.92 8.91
N GLN A 82 -9.18 -8.93 9.77
CA GLN A 82 -9.48 -10.32 9.42
C GLN A 82 -10.88 -10.49 8.83
N LYS A 83 -11.89 -9.81 9.41
CA LYS A 83 -13.26 -9.82 8.89
C LYS A 83 -13.37 -9.16 7.52
N GLN A 84 -12.66 -8.06 7.25
CA GLN A 84 -12.68 -7.41 5.93
C GLN A 84 -12.01 -8.27 4.85
N PHE A 85 -10.86 -8.89 5.18
CA PHE A 85 -10.17 -9.81 4.29
C PHE A 85 -11.03 -11.05 3.99
N LYS A 86 -11.61 -11.67 5.01
CA LYS A 86 -12.51 -12.84 4.84
C LYS A 86 -13.75 -12.53 4.00
N LYS A 87 -14.27 -11.31 4.07
CA LYS A 87 -15.43 -10.86 3.28
C LYS A 87 -15.09 -10.43 1.85
N GLY A 88 -13.81 -10.44 1.46
CA GLY A 88 -13.38 -9.96 0.14
C GLY A 88 -13.66 -8.47 -0.09
N LYS A 89 -13.73 -7.67 0.99
CA LYS A 89 -14.00 -6.22 0.90
C LYS A 89 -12.81 -5.44 0.34
N PHE A 90 -11.62 -6.03 0.39
CA PHE A 90 -10.39 -5.47 -0.14
C PHE A 90 -9.87 -6.37 -1.26
N ILE A 91 -9.32 -5.74 -2.30
CA ILE A 91 -8.40 -6.41 -3.20
C ILE A 91 -7.19 -6.82 -2.36
N SER A 92 -6.99 -8.12 -2.22
CA SER A 92 -5.92 -8.69 -1.41
C SER A 92 -5.36 -9.94 -2.08
N TYR A 93 -4.14 -10.28 -1.73
CA TYR A 93 -3.35 -11.31 -2.39
C TYR A 93 -2.84 -12.31 -1.38
N ASN A 94 -3.02 -13.59 -1.68
CA ASN A 94 -2.45 -14.66 -0.88
C ASN A 94 -0.94 -14.69 -1.08
N ILE A 95 -0.22 -14.74 0.03
CA ILE A 95 1.24 -14.79 0.02
C ILE A 95 1.76 -15.90 0.92
N THR A 96 2.87 -16.47 0.50
CA THR A 96 3.76 -17.27 1.36
C THR A 96 4.98 -16.44 1.68
N ILE A 97 5.34 -16.39 2.95
CA ILE A 97 6.43 -15.58 3.49
C ILE A 97 7.51 -16.55 3.96
N LYS A 98 8.74 -16.37 3.49
CA LYS A 98 9.90 -17.15 3.95
C LYS A 98 10.95 -16.20 4.49
N ASN A 99 11.49 -16.53 5.64
CA ASN A 99 12.63 -15.84 6.24
C ASN A 99 13.63 -16.92 6.72
N PRO A 100 14.91 -16.86 6.35
CA PRO A 100 15.92 -17.87 6.70
C PRO A 100 16.07 -18.15 8.19
N ARG A 101 15.68 -17.22 9.07
CA ARG A 101 15.71 -17.41 10.53
C ARG A 101 14.65 -18.40 11.02
N TYR A 102 13.60 -18.65 10.23
CA TYR A 102 12.47 -19.49 10.63
C TYR A 102 12.37 -20.72 9.69
N PRO A 103 12.29 -21.94 10.23
CA PRO A 103 12.36 -23.17 9.43
C PRO A 103 11.09 -23.43 8.60
N LYS A 104 9.95 -22.88 9.00
CA LYS A 104 8.67 -23.05 8.32
C LYS A 104 8.26 -21.73 7.66
N PRO A 105 7.59 -21.79 6.50
CA PRO A 105 6.99 -20.61 5.91
C PRO A 105 5.84 -20.09 6.78
N TYR A 106 5.55 -18.81 6.63
CA TYR A 106 4.33 -18.19 7.12
C TYR A 106 3.38 -17.94 5.96
N TYR A 107 2.10 -17.94 6.25
CA TYR A 107 1.03 -17.71 5.28
C TYR A 107 0.36 -16.39 5.58
N GLY A 108 0.01 -15.66 4.54
CA GLY A 108 -0.56 -14.34 4.72
C GLY A 108 -1.48 -13.90 3.62
N LYS A 109 -2.15 -12.78 3.91
CA LYS A 109 -2.86 -11.98 2.90
C LYS A 109 -2.35 -10.55 2.98
N ILE A 110 -1.97 -9.99 1.85
CA ILE A 110 -1.53 -8.59 1.73
C ILE A 110 -2.50 -7.77 0.89
N ALA A 111 -2.79 -6.54 1.31
CA ALA A 111 -3.58 -5.58 0.56
C ALA A 111 -2.82 -4.26 0.44
N PHE A 112 -2.86 -3.66 -0.74
CA PHE A 112 -2.23 -2.36 -1.01
C PHE A 112 -3.29 -1.27 -1.10
N PHE A 113 -2.94 -0.04 -0.71
CA PHE A 113 -3.84 1.11 -0.66
C PHE A 113 -3.16 2.34 -1.25
N ASN A 114 -3.90 3.10 -2.07
CA ASN A 114 -3.40 4.33 -2.64
C ASN A 114 -3.50 5.50 -1.66
N THR A 115 -2.46 6.34 -1.66
CA THR A 115 -2.38 7.56 -0.85
C THR A 115 -2.87 8.79 -1.61
N ASN A 116 -3.01 9.91 -0.91
CA ASN A 116 -3.46 11.18 -1.50
C ASN A 116 -2.33 11.97 -2.16
N LYS A 117 -2.69 12.91 -3.04
CA LYS A 117 -1.80 13.95 -3.61
C LYS A 117 -0.90 14.64 -2.58
N LYS A 118 -1.45 14.97 -1.41
CA LYS A 118 -0.72 15.68 -0.33
C LYS A 118 0.56 14.95 0.10
N ASN A 119 0.62 13.63 -0.10
CA ASN A 119 1.72 12.80 0.35
C ASN A 119 2.73 12.51 -0.76
N GLN A 120 2.59 13.07 -1.98
CA GLN A 120 3.51 12.83 -3.12
C GLN A 120 4.99 13.10 -2.83
N LEU A 121 5.29 13.88 -1.78
CA LEU A 121 6.65 14.23 -1.37
C LEU A 121 7.17 13.36 -0.21
N GLU A 122 6.33 12.53 0.41
CA GLU A 122 6.72 11.62 1.48
C GLU A 122 7.44 10.39 0.90
N ALA A 123 8.38 9.79 1.64
CA ALA A 123 9.11 8.62 1.16
C ALA A 123 8.18 7.46 0.74
N VAL A 124 7.09 7.25 1.51
CA VAL A 124 6.04 6.25 1.25
C VAL A 124 5.32 6.44 -0.08
N SER A 125 5.40 7.62 -0.72
CA SER A 125 4.77 7.85 -2.02
C SER A 125 5.65 7.52 -3.21
N ARG A 126 6.96 7.28 -3.00
CA ARG A 126 7.90 6.92 -4.08
C ARG A 126 7.93 5.41 -4.28
N TYR A 127 8.00 4.67 -3.19
CA TYR A 127 7.82 3.24 -3.11
C TYR A 127 7.43 2.87 -1.68
N ARG A 128 6.76 1.73 -1.49
CA ARG A 128 6.49 1.18 -0.15
C ARG A 128 7.63 0.27 0.29
N GLU A 129 8.01 0.33 1.56
CA GLU A 129 8.92 -0.66 2.15
C GLU A 129 8.08 -1.69 2.90
N ILE A 130 8.25 -2.95 2.55
CA ILE A 130 7.58 -4.09 3.18
C ILE A 130 8.63 -4.82 4.00
N GLU A 131 8.67 -4.48 5.27
CA GLU A 131 9.59 -5.05 6.25
C GLU A 131 8.81 -5.82 7.31
N ILE A 132 9.26 -7.04 7.62
CA ILE A 132 8.70 -7.84 8.71
C ILE A 132 9.73 -7.97 9.83
N SER A 133 9.43 -7.36 10.98
CA SER A 133 10.23 -7.53 12.20
C SER A 133 10.04 -8.93 12.79
N ASP A 134 11.11 -9.47 13.40
CA ASP A 134 11.14 -10.78 14.08
C ASP A 134 10.00 -10.93 15.11
N SER A 135 9.61 -9.84 15.79
CA SER A 135 8.51 -9.86 16.76
C SER A 135 7.18 -10.31 16.15
N TYR A 136 6.95 -10.05 14.86
CA TYR A 136 5.73 -10.47 14.19
C TYR A 136 5.73 -11.97 13.90
N PHE A 137 6.86 -12.53 13.48
CA PHE A 137 7.01 -13.97 13.31
C PHE A 137 6.76 -14.70 14.64
N GLU A 138 7.36 -14.23 15.74
CA GLU A 138 7.16 -14.80 17.08
C GLU A 138 5.68 -14.72 17.53
N SER A 139 5.00 -13.62 17.23
CA SER A 139 3.60 -13.40 17.58
C SER A 139 2.62 -14.22 16.74
N ALA A 140 2.99 -14.55 15.50
CA ALA A 140 2.15 -15.22 14.52
C ALA A 140 2.24 -16.76 14.60
N THR A 141 2.54 -17.29 15.79
CA THR A 141 2.72 -18.72 16.05
C THR A 141 1.48 -19.37 16.64
N ARG A 142 1.31 -20.68 16.40
CA ARG A 142 0.21 -21.52 16.90
C ARG A 142 -1.15 -21.10 16.35
N GLY A 143 -1.20 -20.77 15.06
CA GLY A 143 -2.41 -20.31 14.35
C GLY A 143 -2.84 -18.88 14.71
N ARG A 144 -2.01 -18.14 15.47
CA ARG A 144 -2.30 -16.74 15.80
C ARG A 144 -2.01 -15.84 14.61
N VAL A 145 -2.86 -14.83 14.43
CA VAL A 145 -2.71 -13.87 13.33
C VAL A 145 -2.07 -12.59 13.84
N ALA A 146 -0.96 -12.23 13.22
CA ALA A 146 -0.37 -10.90 13.36
C ALA A 146 -0.90 -9.96 12.27
N LEU A 147 -1.05 -8.68 12.64
CA LEU A 147 -1.38 -7.59 11.73
C LEU A 147 -0.21 -6.63 11.65
N MET A 148 0.20 -6.34 10.42
CA MET A 148 1.28 -5.42 10.10
C MET A 148 0.82 -4.45 9.03
N TYR A 149 1.26 -3.21 9.11
CA TYR A 149 0.95 -2.21 8.10
C TYR A 149 1.90 -1.04 8.19
N GLU A 150 2.32 -0.53 7.04
CA GLU A 150 2.88 0.81 6.92
C GLU A 150 1.73 1.80 6.82
N TYR A 151 1.92 2.98 7.40
CA TYR A 151 0.91 4.04 7.38
C TYR A 151 1.56 5.41 7.36
N PHE A 152 0.80 6.39 6.88
CA PHE A 152 1.06 7.80 7.17
C PHE A 152 0.05 8.32 8.18
N LYS A 153 0.46 9.32 8.97
CA LYS A 153 -0.43 9.99 9.93
C LYS A 153 -1.19 11.11 9.23
N SER A 154 -2.51 11.14 9.41
CA SER A 154 -3.37 12.24 8.96
C SER A 154 -4.08 12.85 10.16
N LYS A 155 -4.14 14.18 10.21
CA LYS A 155 -5.04 14.86 11.15
C LYS A 155 -6.45 14.87 10.58
N LEU A 156 -7.41 14.40 11.37
CA LEU A 156 -8.84 14.49 11.09
C LEU A 156 -9.49 15.27 12.23
N VAL A 157 -9.79 16.54 11.98
CA VAL A 157 -10.38 17.50 12.93
C VAL A 157 -9.61 17.56 14.27
N GLN A 158 -9.96 16.73 15.26
CA GLN A 158 -9.37 16.68 16.60
C GLN A 158 -8.58 15.38 16.89
N THR A 159 -8.45 14.46 15.93
CA THR A 159 -7.74 13.20 16.14
C THR A 159 -6.68 12.94 15.07
N THR A 160 -5.66 12.18 15.44
CA THR A 160 -4.68 11.66 14.48
C THR A 160 -5.10 10.25 14.09
N VAL A 161 -5.30 10.03 12.79
CA VAL A 161 -5.57 8.72 12.22
C VAL A 161 -4.36 8.22 11.47
N GLN A 162 -4.16 6.91 11.50
CA GLN A 162 -3.22 6.18 10.68
C GLN A 162 -3.96 5.71 9.44
N VAL A 163 -3.41 6.03 8.27
CA VAL A 163 -3.97 5.61 6.99
C VAL A 163 -2.99 4.60 6.38
N PRO A 164 -3.34 3.30 6.37
CA PRO A 164 -2.45 2.28 5.84
C PRO A 164 -2.14 2.47 4.34
N THR A 165 -0.90 2.22 3.95
CA THR A 165 -0.43 2.15 2.56
C THR A 165 -0.37 0.71 2.06
N TRP A 166 -0.07 -0.23 2.97
CA TRP A 166 -0.24 -1.66 2.81
C TRP A 166 -0.66 -2.29 4.13
N VAL A 167 -1.36 -3.42 4.08
CA VAL A 167 -1.77 -4.20 5.25
C VAL A 167 -1.45 -5.67 5.00
N LEU A 168 -0.81 -6.32 5.96
CA LEU A 168 -0.47 -7.73 5.96
C LEU A 168 -1.10 -8.42 7.19
N LEU A 169 -1.83 -9.49 6.93
CA LEU A 169 -2.18 -10.49 7.93
C LEU A 169 -1.27 -11.69 7.74
N MET A 170 -0.65 -12.20 8.79
CA MET A 170 0.23 -13.38 8.72
C MET A 170 0.00 -14.35 9.88
N SER A 171 0.23 -15.64 9.61
CA SER A 171 0.11 -16.77 10.55
C SER A 171 1.08 -17.88 10.13
N ASP A 172 1.50 -18.72 11.07
CA ASP A 172 2.25 -19.96 10.79
C ASP A 172 1.35 -21.08 10.21
N GLU A 173 0.04 -20.84 10.16
CA GLU A 173 -0.96 -21.69 9.53
C GLU A 173 -1.67 -20.97 8.36
N PRO A 174 -2.12 -21.69 7.31
CA PRO A 174 -2.87 -21.10 6.19
C PRO A 174 -4.12 -20.30 6.61
N LEU A 175 -4.33 -19.12 6.00
CA LEU A 175 -5.41 -18.16 6.29
C LEU A 175 -6.60 -18.18 5.31
#